data_AF-A0A968MG24-F1
#
_entry.id   AF-A0A968MG24-F1
#
_cell.length_a   1.000
_cell.length_b   1.000
_cell.length_c   1.000
_cell.angle_alpha   90.00
_cell.angle_beta   90.00
_cell.angle_gamma   90.00
#
_symmetry.space_group_name_H-M   'P 1'
#
loop_
_entity.id
_entity.type
_entity.pdbx_description
1 polymer ?
#
loop_
_entity_poly.entity_id
_entity_poly.type
_entity_poly.pdbx_seq_one_letter_code
_entity_poly.pdbx_strand_id
1 'polypeptide(L)'
;MNYFTHRGESFTTGDLLLDYGYFIAAILFVIGLKYQSSPATARKGNLWAGGGMVLAILLTLFLQKDIHGNGIGLSNLVIILTVILIGTIIGSLIARKVKMTAMPQLVSFYNATGGAASALVALTEFYNPLNNQVLVTLLGVVVGNITFSGSMIAYGKLDGKVKDIFSPVMRYVNLFFLLLIVTLVISVLIPDLDPAIRKNLFLSLVFLSLVYGISFVMPIGGADMPVVISLLNSLSGIAAALAGFIYNNQAMILGGILVGAAGTILTILMCRCHEPFAD
;
A
#
# COMPACT_ATOMS: atom_id res chain seq x y z
N MET A 1 35.79 -2.21 9.51
CA MET A 1 34.59 -2.02 8.67
C MET A 1 35.09 -1.42 7.36
N ASN A 2 34.86 -2.09 6.22
CA ASN A 2 35.39 -1.60 4.94
C ASN A 2 34.47 -0.47 4.45
N TYR A 3 34.99 0.76 4.49
CA TYR A 3 34.32 1.93 3.93
C TYR A 3 34.79 2.12 2.50
N PHE A 4 33.84 2.31 1.59
CA PHE A 4 34.10 2.67 0.21
C PHE A 4 33.65 4.11 0.01
N THR A 5 34.56 4.99 -0.41
CA THR A 5 34.23 6.38 -0.73
C THR A 5 34.00 6.52 -2.23
N HIS A 6 32.78 6.91 -2.62
CA HIS A 6 32.49 7.28 -4.01
C HIS A 6 31.85 8.67 -4.02
N ARG A 7 32.45 9.62 -4.74
CA ARG A 7 31.97 11.01 -4.87
C ARG A 7 31.70 11.75 -3.53
N GLY A 8 32.48 11.45 -2.49
CA GLY A 8 32.40 12.14 -1.21
C GLY A 8 31.45 11.51 -0.19
N GLU A 9 30.73 10.44 -0.55
CA GLU A 9 29.91 9.67 0.38
C GLU A 9 30.60 8.35 0.75
N SER A 10 30.57 8.00 2.04
CA SER A 10 31.15 6.77 2.58
C SER A 10 30.09 5.69 2.74
N PHE A 11 30.21 4.60 1.99
CA PHE A 11 29.31 3.45 2.05
C PHE A 11 29.95 2.32 2.83
N THR A 12 29.17 1.59 3.62
CA THR A 12 29.59 0.32 4.21
C THR A 12 29.24 -0.85 3.29
N THR A 13 29.96 -1.97 3.40
CA THR A 13 29.60 -3.21 2.69
C THR A 13 28.15 -3.65 2.95
N GLY A 14 27.63 -3.38 4.15
CA GLY A 14 26.25 -3.70 4.52
C GLY A 14 25.22 -2.88 3.72
N ASP A 15 25.51 -1.61 3.46
CA ASP A 15 24.60 -0.72 2.72
C ASP A 15 24.55 -1.14 1.24
N LEU A 16 25.71 -1.49 0.66
CA LEU A 16 25.77 -2.05 -0.69
C LEU A 16 25.00 -3.37 -0.80
N LEU A 17 25.17 -4.27 0.17
CA LEU A 17 24.44 -5.55 0.19
C LEU A 17 22.92 -5.35 0.31
N LEU A 18 22.49 -4.35 1.09
CA LEU A 18 21.09 -3.98 1.23
C LEU A 18 20.51 -3.49 -0.10
N ASP A 19 21.18 -2.53 -0.75
CA ASP A 19 20.72 -1.93 -2.01
C ASP A 19 20.67 -2.96 -3.15
N TYR A 20 21.76 -3.72 -3.35
CA TYR A 20 21.78 -4.79 -4.34
C TYR A 20 20.76 -5.88 -4.02
N GLY A 21 20.59 -6.20 -2.74
CA GLY A 21 19.60 -7.17 -2.30
C GLY A 21 18.16 -6.72 -2.57
N TYR A 22 17.83 -5.44 -2.36
CA TYR A 22 16.54 -4.86 -2.75
C TYR A 22 16.33 -4.87 -4.26
N PHE A 23 17.38 -4.58 -5.04
CA PHE A 23 17.33 -4.68 -6.48
C PHE A 23 17.05 -6.12 -6.95
N ILE A 24 17.71 -7.12 -6.34
CA ILE A 24 17.44 -8.54 -6.61
C ILE A 24 16.00 -8.89 -6.24
N ALA A 25 15.51 -8.47 -5.06
CA ALA A 25 14.13 -8.69 -4.65
C ALA A 25 13.12 -8.11 -5.66
N ALA A 26 13.39 -6.91 -6.19
CA ALA A 26 12.57 -6.30 -7.23
C ALA A 26 12.56 -7.11 -8.54
N ILE A 27 13.71 -7.64 -8.98
CA ILE A 27 13.78 -8.54 -10.14
C ILE A 27 12.93 -9.80 -9.90
N LEU A 28 12.99 -10.38 -8.70
CA LEU A 28 12.18 -11.56 -8.34
C LEU A 28 10.67 -11.24 -8.40
N PHE A 29 10.24 -10.05 -8.01
CA PHE A 29 8.85 -9.61 -8.18
C PHE A 29 8.45 -9.51 -9.66
N VAL A 30 9.31 -8.93 -10.51
CA VAL A 30 9.06 -8.85 -11.97
C VAL A 30 8.94 -10.24 -12.59
N ILE A 31 9.86 -11.16 -12.27
CA ILE A 31 9.83 -12.55 -12.74
C ILE A 31 8.56 -13.24 -12.23
N GLY A 32 8.20 -13.02 -10.96
CA GLY A 32 7.00 -13.56 -10.34
C GLY A 32 5.74 -13.15 -11.09
N LEU A 33 5.54 -11.85 -11.33
CA LEU A 33 4.41 -11.31 -12.09
C LEU A 33 4.37 -11.82 -13.52
N LYS A 34 5.53 -11.89 -14.20
CA LYS A 34 5.63 -12.44 -15.56
C LYS A 34 5.18 -13.89 -15.64
N TYR A 35 5.49 -14.71 -14.64
CA TYR A 35 5.04 -16.10 -14.62
C TYR A 35 3.60 -16.28 -14.15
N GLN A 36 3.03 -15.31 -13.43
CA GLN A 36 1.61 -15.30 -13.05
C GLN A 36 0.67 -15.01 -14.22
N SER A 37 1.15 -14.42 -15.33
CA SER A 37 0.32 -14.14 -16.50
C SER A 37 -0.07 -15.36 -17.35
N SER A 38 0.51 -16.54 -17.06
CA SER A 38 0.15 -17.81 -17.71
C SER A 38 -0.27 -18.86 -16.69
N PRO A 39 -1.41 -19.56 -16.90
CA PRO A 39 -1.88 -20.62 -15.99
C PRO A 39 -0.83 -21.72 -15.75
N ALA A 40 -0.04 -22.08 -16.76
CA ALA A 40 0.96 -23.14 -16.67
C ALA A 40 2.13 -22.79 -15.74
N THR A 41 2.48 -21.50 -15.62
CA THR A 41 3.61 -21.02 -14.81
C THR A 41 3.20 -20.32 -13.53
N ALA A 42 1.90 -20.08 -13.29
CA ALA A 42 1.40 -19.26 -12.20
C ALA A 42 1.91 -19.69 -10.81
N ARG A 43 1.97 -21.00 -10.54
CA ARG A 43 2.51 -21.54 -9.28
C ARG A 43 3.99 -21.18 -9.08
N LYS A 44 4.81 -21.29 -10.13
CA LYS A 44 6.22 -20.89 -10.09
C LYS A 44 6.34 -19.38 -9.88
N GLY A 45 5.51 -18.59 -10.57
CA GLY A 45 5.49 -17.14 -10.39
C GLY A 45 5.22 -16.71 -8.95
N ASN A 46 4.28 -17.37 -8.27
CA ASN A 46 4.02 -17.12 -6.85
C ASN A 46 5.22 -17.46 -5.95
N LEU A 47 5.96 -18.53 -6.25
CA LEU A 47 7.18 -18.87 -5.50
C LEU A 47 8.28 -17.83 -5.68
N TRP A 48 8.50 -17.33 -6.91
CA TRP A 48 9.47 -16.27 -7.17
C TRP A 48 9.14 -14.96 -6.44
N ALA A 49 7.87 -14.52 -6.51
CA ALA A 49 7.41 -13.35 -5.79
C ALA A 49 7.54 -13.51 -4.26
N GLY A 50 7.15 -14.68 -3.73
CA GLY A 50 7.31 -14.99 -2.31
C GLY A 50 8.78 -15.00 -1.86
N GLY A 51 9.69 -15.54 -2.67
CA GLY A 51 11.12 -15.50 -2.42
C GLY A 51 11.68 -14.08 -2.39
N GLY A 52 11.25 -13.21 -3.31
CA GLY A 52 11.60 -11.78 -3.31
C GLY A 52 11.15 -11.07 -2.03
N MET A 53 9.93 -11.36 -1.56
CA MET A 53 9.40 -10.79 -0.32
C MET A 53 10.22 -11.23 0.91
N VAL A 54 10.52 -12.53 1.02
CA VAL A 54 11.34 -13.05 2.13
C VAL A 54 12.74 -12.43 2.11
N LEU A 55 13.37 -12.33 0.94
CA LEU A 55 14.67 -11.69 0.79
C LEU A 55 14.65 -10.23 1.27
N ALA A 56 13.69 -9.43 0.81
CA ALA A 56 13.57 -8.03 1.20
C ALA A 56 13.38 -7.85 2.73
N ILE A 57 12.55 -8.70 3.35
CA ILE A 57 12.34 -8.68 4.80
C ILE A 57 13.64 -9.01 5.54
N LEU A 58 14.35 -10.08 5.14
CA LEU A 58 15.60 -10.47 5.80
C LEU A 58 16.68 -9.40 5.68
N LEU A 59 16.86 -8.82 4.50
CA LEU A 59 17.84 -7.74 4.30
C LEU A 59 17.51 -6.52 5.18
N THR A 60 16.24 -6.14 5.26
CA THR A 60 15.82 -5.03 6.13
C THR A 60 16.06 -5.35 7.60
N LEU A 61 15.78 -6.57 8.05
CA LEU A 61 15.97 -6.97 9.45
C LEU A 61 17.44 -6.97 9.89
N PHE A 62 18.36 -7.37 9.00
CA PHE A 62 19.76 -7.60 9.36
C PHE A 62 20.72 -6.51 8.92
N LEU A 63 20.40 -5.75 7.87
CA LEU A 63 21.32 -4.78 7.27
C LEU A 63 20.84 -3.33 7.38
N GLN A 64 19.55 -3.08 7.61
CA GLN A 64 19.05 -1.71 7.81
C GLN A 64 19.67 -1.09 9.06
N LYS A 65 20.13 0.15 8.92
CA LYS A 65 20.66 0.96 10.01
C LYS A 65 19.85 2.24 10.18
N ASP A 66 19.86 2.75 11.39
CA ASP A 66 19.34 4.08 11.71
C ASP A 66 20.32 5.19 11.28
N ILE A 67 19.93 6.43 11.55
CA ILE A 67 20.69 7.64 11.22
C ILE A 67 22.03 7.71 11.99
N HIS A 68 22.15 6.97 13.09
CA HIS A 68 23.37 6.84 13.88
C HIS A 68 24.23 5.64 13.45
N GLY A 69 23.83 4.92 12.41
CA GLY A 69 24.54 3.73 11.91
C GLY A 69 24.31 2.47 12.75
N ASN A 70 23.40 2.50 13.71
CA ASN A 70 23.06 1.36 14.54
C ASN A 70 22.01 0.49 13.84
N GLY A 71 22.16 -0.83 13.94
CA GLY A 71 21.12 -1.75 13.53
C GLY A 71 19.90 -1.70 14.45
N ILE A 72 18.89 -2.50 14.12
CA ILE A 72 17.67 -2.63 14.94
C ILE A 72 18.04 -3.18 16.33
N GLY A 73 17.76 -2.40 17.38
CA GLY A 73 17.99 -2.84 18.77
C GLY A 73 17.21 -4.12 19.12
N LEU A 74 17.77 -4.93 20.02
CA LEU A 74 17.22 -6.27 20.34
C LEU A 74 15.75 -6.24 20.77
N SER A 75 15.33 -5.24 21.56
CA SER A 75 13.93 -5.06 21.97
C SER A 75 13.00 -4.86 20.78
N ASN A 76 13.36 -3.96 19.86
CA ASN A 76 12.60 -3.69 18.64
C ASN A 76 12.58 -4.89 17.71
N LEU A 77 13.70 -5.63 17.61
CA LEU A 77 13.78 -6.84 16.81
C LEU A 77 12.79 -7.91 17.31
N VAL A 78 12.71 -8.12 18.63
CA VAL A 78 11.74 -9.05 19.23
C VAL A 78 10.30 -8.62 18.95
N ILE A 79 9.99 -7.32 19.04
CA ILE A 79 8.66 -6.78 18.73
C ILE A 79 8.32 -7.04 17.26
N ILE A 80 9.22 -6.68 16.33
CA ILE A 80 9.01 -6.85 14.89
C ILE A 80 8.76 -8.33 14.54
N LEU A 81 9.62 -9.24 15.02
CA LEU A 81 9.47 -10.67 14.76
C LEU A 81 8.16 -11.23 15.34
N THR A 82 7.77 -10.77 16.54
CA THR A 82 6.51 -11.19 17.18
C THR A 82 5.30 -10.74 16.35
N VAL A 83 5.28 -9.49 15.89
CA VAL A 83 4.18 -8.96 15.07
C VAL A 83 4.12 -9.64 13.71
N ILE A 84 5.27 -9.87 13.05
CA ILE A 84 5.33 -10.64 11.79
C ILE A 84 4.79 -12.05 12.01
N LEU A 85 5.19 -12.72 13.08
CA LEU A 85 4.74 -14.07 13.39
C LEU A 85 3.23 -14.14 13.61
N ILE A 86 2.68 -13.25 14.45
CA ILE A 86 1.24 -13.19 14.73
C ILE A 86 0.46 -12.90 13.45
N GLY A 87 0.87 -11.88 12.68
CA GLY A 87 0.23 -11.53 11.41
C GLY A 87 0.27 -12.69 10.39
N THR A 88 1.41 -13.36 10.27
CA THR A 88 1.58 -14.53 9.38
C THR A 88 0.66 -15.68 9.79
N ILE A 89 0.55 -15.98 11.09
CA ILE A 89 -0.33 -17.05 11.60
C ILE A 89 -1.79 -16.70 11.32
N ILE A 90 -2.25 -15.51 11.71
CA ILE A 90 -3.64 -15.09 11.53
C ILE A 90 -4.01 -15.07 10.04
N GLY A 91 -3.18 -14.46 9.20
CA GLY A 91 -3.40 -14.41 7.75
C GLY A 91 -3.44 -15.79 7.11
N SER A 92 -2.49 -16.66 7.45
CA SER A 92 -2.48 -18.07 6.99
C SER A 92 -3.75 -18.82 7.37
N LEU A 93 -4.21 -18.67 8.62
CA LEU A 93 -5.41 -19.32 9.11
C LEU A 93 -6.66 -18.84 8.38
N ILE A 94 -6.80 -17.53 8.17
CA ILE A 94 -7.93 -16.95 7.43
C ILE A 94 -7.89 -17.45 5.98
N ALA A 95 -6.74 -17.36 5.30
CA ALA A 95 -6.60 -17.77 3.90
C ALA A 95 -6.96 -19.24 3.65
N ARG A 96 -6.65 -20.14 4.60
CA ARG A 96 -6.94 -21.58 4.47
C ARG A 96 -8.39 -21.94 4.82
N LYS A 97 -9.10 -21.11 5.58
CA LYS A 97 -10.46 -21.41 6.06
C LYS A 97 -11.56 -20.82 5.18
N VAL A 98 -11.27 -19.78 4.40
CA VAL A 98 -12.26 -19.15 3.52
C VAL A 98 -12.59 -20.04 2.32
N LYS A 99 -13.88 -20.15 1.98
CA LYS A 99 -14.36 -20.92 0.83
C LYS A 99 -13.92 -20.26 -0.48
N MET A 100 -13.65 -21.06 -1.52
CA MET A 100 -13.24 -20.53 -2.85
C MET A 100 -14.27 -19.58 -3.47
N THR A 101 -15.55 -19.73 -3.15
CA THR A 101 -16.62 -18.82 -3.58
C THR A 101 -16.55 -17.44 -2.93
N ALA A 102 -15.83 -17.31 -1.81
CA ALA A 102 -15.66 -16.09 -1.05
C ALA A 102 -14.25 -15.47 -1.21
N MET A 103 -13.52 -15.85 -2.26
CA MET A 103 -12.19 -15.32 -2.55
C MET A 103 -12.19 -13.81 -2.87
N PRO A 104 -13.17 -13.25 -3.59
CA PRO A 104 -13.21 -11.80 -3.83
C PRO A 104 -13.25 -10.97 -2.54
N GLN A 105 -14.03 -11.39 -1.54
CA GLN A 105 -14.07 -10.77 -0.21
C GLN A 105 -12.69 -10.82 0.45
N LEU A 106 -12.05 -11.99 0.44
CA LEU A 106 -10.75 -12.18 1.08
C LEU A 106 -9.65 -11.31 0.43
N VAL A 107 -9.64 -11.19 -0.90
CA VAL A 107 -8.72 -10.31 -1.63
C VAL A 107 -8.94 -8.86 -1.23
N SER A 108 -10.21 -8.43 -1.16
CA SER A 108 -10.55 -7.08 -0.72
C SER A 108 -10.08 -6.82 0.71
N PHE A 109 -10.28 -7.77 1.64
CA PHE A 109 -9.80 -7.65 3.01
C PHE A 109 -8.27 -7.52 3.08
N TYR A 110 -7.51 -8.31 2.32
CA TYR A 110 -6.05 -8.17 2.30
C TYR A 110 -5.58 -6.84 1.72
N ASN A 111 -6.24 -6.33 0.67
CA ASN A 111 -5.97 -5.00 0.14
C ASN A 111 -6.25 -3.90 1.18
N ALA A 112 -7.31 -4.07 1.98
CA ALA A 112 -7.59 -3.16 3.09
C ALA A 112 -6.41 -3.10 4.07
N THR A 113 -5.92 -4.27 4.51
CA THR A 113 -4.80 -4.34 5.45
C THR A 113 -3.50 -3.78 4.87
N GLY A 114 -3.25 -3.96 3.58
CA GLY A 114 -2.10 -3.36 2.89
C GLY A 114 -2.20 -1.83 2.81
N GLY A 115 -3.38 -1.30 2.47
CA GLY A 115 -3.64 0.14 2.48
C GLY A 115 -3.46 0.75 3.88
N ALA A 116 -3.96 0.07 4.92
CA ALA A 116 -3.78 0.49 6.31
C ALA A 116 -2.32 0.50 6.73
N ALA A 117 -1.53 -0.51 6.35
CA ALA A 117 -0.09 -0.55 6.65
C ALA A 117 0.64 0.65 6.04
N SER A 118 0.39 0.98 4.77
CA SER A 118 0.97 2.16 4.11
C SER A 118 0.52 3.48 4.74
N ALA A 119 -0.76 3.57 5.13
CA ALA A 119 -1.28 4.75 5.82
C ALA A 119 -0.65 4.94 7.22
N LEU A 120 -0.43 3.85 7.96
CA LEU A 120 0.23 3.88 9.26
C LEU A 120 1.70 4.30 9.14
N VAL A 121 2.41 3.82 8.11
CA VAL A 121 3.78 4.27 7.79
C VAL A 121 3.81 5.79 7.54
N ALA A 122 2.90 6.29 6.69
CA ALA A 122 2.80 7.72 6.43
C ALA A 122 2.41 8.52 7.69
N LEU A 123 1.54 7.98 8.54
CA LEU A 123 1.15 8.60 9.79
C LEU A 123 2.33 8.70 10.76
N THR A 124 3.16 7.66 10.88
CA THR A 124 4.37 7.71 11.70
C THR A 124 5.39 8.70 11.15
N GLU A 125 5.55 8.75 9.83
CA GLU A 125 6.53 9.64 9.20
C GLU A 125 6.14 11.12 9.27
N PHE A 126 4.85 11.45 9.30
CA PHE A 126 4.41 12.83 9.45
C PHE A 126 4.91 13.47 10.76
N TYR A 127 5.04 12.68 11.83
CA TYR A 127 5.55 13.14 13.12
C TYR A 127 7.09 13.05 13.23
N ASN A 128 7.77 12.54 12.20
CA ASN A 128 9.22 12.49 12.16
C ASN A 128 9.76 13.90 11.80
N PRO A 129 10.51 14.58 12.69
CA PRO A 129 11.05 15.91 12.39
C PRO A 129 12.09 15.91 11.27
N LEU A 130 12.60 14.74 10.89
CA LEU A 130 13.58 14.56 9.82
C LEU A 130 12.93 14.25 8.46
N ASN A 131 11.60 14.21 8.40
CA ASN A 131 10.88 13.94 7.17
C ASN A 131 10.99 15.12 6.20
N ASN A 132 11.77 14.93 5.14
CA ASN A 132 11.92 15.90 4.06
C ASN A 132 10.95 15.66 2.88
N GLN A 133 10.14 14.60 2.93
CA GLN A 133 9.22 14.19 1.87
C GLN A 133 7.76 14.34 2.31
N VAL A 134 7.40 15.51 2.83
CA VAL A 134 6.06 15.77 3.38
C VAL A 134 4.96 15.50 2.36
N LEU A 135 5.12 15.91 1.10
CA LEU A 135 4.12 15.64 0.05
C LEU A 135 3.89 14.14 -0.17
N VAL A 136 4.97 13.35 -0.26
CA VAL A 136 4.89 11.89 -0.44
C VAL A 136 4.17 11.25 0.75
N THR A 137 4.46 11.75 1.96
CA THR A 137 3.81 11.33 3.20
C THR A 137 2.31 11.63 3.18
N LEU A 138 1.90 12.83 2.79
CA LEU A 138 0.49 13.21 2.68
C LEU A 138 -0.25 12.38 1.63
N LEU A 139 0.37 12.13 0.47
CA LEU A 139 -0.23 11.26 -0.54
C LEU A 139 -0.32 9.81 -0.05
N GLY A 140 0.70 9.32 0.65
CA GLY A 140 0.74 7.97 1.20
C GLY A 140 -0.40 7.71 2.19
N VAL A 141 -0.65 8.65 3.10
CA VAL A 141 -1.77 8.52 4.06
C VAL A 141 -3.13 8.61 3.38
N VAL A 142 -3.29 9.51 2.40
CA VAL A 142 -4.55 9.67 1.66
C VAL A 142 -4.87 8.42 0.86
N VAL A 143 -3.95 7.95 0.01
CA VAL A 143 -4.17 6.78 -0.85
C VAL A 143 -4.32 5.51 0.01
N GLY A 144 -3.52 5.36 1.07
CA GLY A 144 -3.62 4.24 1.99
C GLY A 144 -4.97 4.18 2.72
N ASN A 145 -5.46 5.30 3.25
CA ASN A 145 -6.75 5.37 3.95
C ASN A 145 -7.94 5.14 3.03
N ILE A 146 -7.92 5.70 1.82
CA ILE A 146 -8.96 5.45 0.81
C ILE A 146 -9.00 3.96 0.47
N THR A 147 -7.82 3.34 0.29
CA THR A 147 -7.71 1.92 -0.03
C THR A 147 -8.21 1.04 1.12
N PHE A 148 -7.84 1.38 2.36
CA PHE A 148 -8.29 0.66 3.56
C PHE A 148 -9.81 0.71 3.69
N SER A 149 -10.36 1.91 3.80
CA SER A 149 -11.78 2.12 4.07
C SER A 149 -12.67 1.66 2.91
N GLY A 150 -12.29 1.95 1.66
CA GLY A 150 -12.99 1.48 0.47
C GLY A 150 -13.00 -0.04 0.36
N SER A 151 -11.87 -0.70 0.63
CA SER A 151 -11.79 -2.16 0.61
C SER A 151 -12.63 -2.80 1.73
N MET A 152 -12.72 -2.17 2.90
CA MET A 152 -13.61 -2.66 3.96
C MET A 152 -15.09 -2.58 3.57
N ILE A 153 -15.51 -1.54 2.85
CA ILE A 153 -16.88 -1.43 2.31
C ILE A 153 -17.12 -2.48 1.22
N ALA A 154 -16.17 -2.67 0.29
CA ALA A 154 -16.28 -3.69 -0.76
C ALA A 154 -16.39 -5.11 -0.16
N TYR A 155 -15.57 -5.43 0.85
CA TYR A 155 -15.69 -6.65 1.65
C TYR A 155 -17.09 -6.79 2.25
N GLY A 156 -17.58 -5.77 2.96
CA GLY A 156 -18.87 -5.81 3.63
C GLY A 156 -20.06 -5.96 2.69
N LYS A 157 -19.98 -5.40 1.47
CA LYS A 157 -21.01 -5.55 0.44
C LYS A 157 -21.06 -6.97 -0.12
N LEU A 158 -19.90 -7.53 -0.45
CA LEU A 158 -19.81 -8.90 -0.94
C LEU A 158 -20.14 -9.95 0.13
N ASP A 159 -20.00 -9.63 1.41
CA ASP A 159 -20.44 -10.46 2.55
C ASP A 159 -21.93 -10.23 2.90
N GLY A 160 -22.65 -9.38 2.16
CA GLY A 160 -24.07 -9.08 2.35
C GLY A 160 -24.40 -8.24 3.59
N LYS A 161 -23.39 -7.74 4.31
CA LYS A 161 -23.54 -6.93 5.54
C LYS A 161 -23.78 -5.45 5.25
N VAL A 162 -23.31 -4.96 4.10
CA VAL A 162 -23.44 -3.56 3.68
C VAL A 162 -24.32 -3.51 2.43
N LYS A 163 -25.32 -2.62 2.44
CA LYS A 163 -26.21 -2.40 1.29
C LYS A 163 -25.66 -1.29 0.39
N ASP A 164 -26.05 -1.31 -0.87
CA ASP A 164 -25.75 -0.25 -1.82
C ASP A 164 -26.58 1.00 -1.51
N ILE A 165 -25.95 2.18 -1.57
CA ILE A 165 -26.64 3.48 -1.48
C ILE A 165 -26.47 4.19 -2.81
N PHE A 166 -27.43 3.95 -3.70
CA PHE A 166 -27.52 4.67 -4.97
C PHE A 166 -28.29 5.97 -4.76
N SER A 167 -27.58 7.08 -4.86
CA SER A 167 -28.20 8.41 -4.92
C SER A 167 -27.40 9.29 -5.89
N PRO A 168 -28.07 10.04 -6.80
CA PRO A 168 -27.40 11.00 -7.67
C PRO A 168 -26.56 12.04 -6.91
N VAL A 169 -26.94 12.31 -5.65
CA VAL A 169 -26.22 13.24 -4.76
C VAL A 169 -24.82 12.73 -4.40
N MET A 170 -24.59 11.41 -4.41
CA MET A 170 -23.29 10.82 -4.06
C MET A 170 -22.17 11.28 -4.99
N ARG A 171 -22.48 11.59 -6.25
CA ARG A 171 -21.50 12.18 -7.19
C ARG A 171 -20.96 13.51 -6.66
N TYR A 172 -21.86 14.39 -6.22
CA TYR A 172 -21.50 15.70 -5.69
C TYR A 172 -20.80 15.59 -4.34
N VAL A 173 -21.25 14.66 -3.47
CA VAL A 173 -20.60 14.38 -2.18
C VAL A 173 -19.16 13.90 -2.40
N ASN A 174 -18.93 12.99 -3.33
CA ASN A 174 -17.59 12.49 -3.63
C ASN A 174 -16.70 13.57 -4.24
N LEU A 175 -17.21 14.39 -5.17
CA LEU A 175 -16.45 15.53 -5.71
C LEU A 175 -16.12 16.56 -4.63
N PHE A 176 -17.05 16.83 -3.71
CA PHE A 176 -16.83 17.73 -2.59
C PHE A 176 -15.72 17.21 -1.65
N PHE A 177 -15.78 15.93 -1.26
CA PHE A 177 -14.74 15.33 -0.43
C PHE A 177 -13.38 15.31 -1.13
N LEU A 178 -13.34 15.01 -2.42
CA LEU A 178 -12.11 15.04 -3.20
C LEU A 178 -11.49 16.44 -3.19
N LEU A 179 -12.30 17.48 -3.43
CA LEU A 179 -11.84 18.87 -3.39
C LEU A 179 -11.32 19.25 -1.99
N LEU A 180 -12.05 18.88 -0.94
CA LEU A 180 -11.65 19.15 0.44
C LEU A 180 -10.34 18.44 0.82
N ILE A 181 -10.13 17.20 0.37
CA ILE A 181 -8.87 16.46 0.54
C ILE A 181 -7.73 17.20 -0.15
N VAL A 182 -7.90 17.63 -1.41
CA VAL A 182 -6.88 18.38 -2.16
C VAL A 182 -6.54 19.70 -1.46
N THR A 183 -7.55 20.44 -1.00
CA THR A 183 -7.35 21.67 -0.22
C THR A 183 -6.60 21.40 1.08
N LEU A 184 -6.92 20.34 1.81
CA LEU A 184 -6.22 19.97 3.04
C LEU A 184 -4.76 19.61 2.77
N VAL A 185 -4.45 18.84 1.72
CA VAL A 185 -3.07 18.53 1.32
C VAL A 185 -2.29 19.81 1.07
N ILE A 186 -2.83 20.74 0.27
CA ILE A 186 -2.19 22.02 -0.03
C ILE A 186 -2.00 22.84 1.25
N SER A 187 -3.01 22.87 2.13
CA SER A 187 -2.96 23.64 3.37
C SER A 187 -1.86 23.14 4.32
N VAL A 188 -1.65 21.83 4.45
CA VAL A 188 -0.60 21.27 5.33
C VAL A 188 0.80 21.65 4.84
N LEU A 189 0.98 21.84 3.53
CA LEU A 189 2.25 22.18 2.89
C LEU A 189 2.63 23.66 3.00
N ILE A 190 1.75 24.51 3.54
CA ILE A 190 2.06 25.94 3.72
C ILE A 190 3.26 26.07 4.70
N PRO A 191 4.33 26.78 4.29
CA PRO A 191 5.47 27.04 5.15
C PRO A 191 5.06 27.80 6.42
N ASP A 192 5.81 27.62 7.50
CA ASP A 192 5.70 28.39 8.75
C ASP A 192 4.32 28.37 9.44
N LEU A 193 3.47 27.39 9.11
CA LEU A 193 2.26 27.09 9.87
C LEU A 193 2.59 26.73 11.32
N ASP A 194 1.80 27.27 12.24
CA ASP A 194 1.80 26.83 13.65
C ASP A 194 1.68 25.30 13.72
N PRO A 195 2.62 24.61 14.41
CA PRO A 195 2.60 23.16 14.56
C PRO A 195 1.26 22.59 15.02
N ALA A 196 0.53 23.30 15.90
CA ALA A 196 -0.78 22.87 16.37
C ALA A 196 -1.83 22.87 15.23
N ILE A 197 -1.84 23.93 14.42
CA ILE A 197 -2.72 24.05 13.25
C ILE A 197 -2.36 22.98 12.22
N ARG A 198 -1.07 22.81 11.90
CA ARG A 198 -0.60 21.81 10.93
C ARG A 198 -1.01 20.40 11.35
N LYS A 199 -0.87 20.06 12.63
CA LYS A 199 -1.32 18.77 13.17
C LYS A 199 -2.83 18.57 13.02
N ASN A 200 -3.64 19.60 13.29
CA ASN A 200 -5.09 19.51 13.17
C ASN A 200 -5.53 19.35 11.70
N LEU A 201 -4.88 20.05 10.78
CA LEU A 201 -5.13 19.90 9.34
C LEU A 201 -4.78 18.48 8.87
N PHE A 202 -3.64 17.94 9.31
CA PHE A 202 -3.24 16.57 9.01
C PHE A 202 -4.22 15.54 9.58
N LEU A 203 -4.65 15.68 10.84
CA LEU A 203 -5.63 14.76 11.43
C LEU A 203 -6.99 14.83 10.71
N SER A 204 -7.39 16.04 10.29
CA SER A 204 -8.59 16.24 9.46
C SER A 204 -8.44 15.52 8.11
N LEU A 205 -7.26 15.58 7.49
CA LEU A 205 -6.96 14.85 6.24
C LEU A 205 -7.04 13.32 6.43
N VAL A 206 -6.49 12.81 7.54
CA VAL A 206 -6.56 11.38 7.90
C VAL A 206 -8.02 10.94 8.04
N PHE A 207 -8.82 11.68 8.80
CA PHE A 207 -10.23 11.37 9.00
C PHE A 207 -11.02 11.43 7.68
N LEU A 208 -10.83 12.51 6.91
CA LEU A 208 -11.57 12.75 5.69
C LEU A 208 -11.24 11.75 4.58
N SER A 209 -9.98 11.30 4.47
CA SER A 209 -9.59 10.25 3.52
C SER A 209 -10.24 8.90 3.81
N LEU A 210 -10.46 8.56 5.09
CA LEU A 210 -11.24 7.37 5.48
C LEU A 210 -12.73 7.52 5.11
N VAL A 211 -13.32 8.69 5.38
CA VAL A 211 -14.71 8.97 5.01
C VAL A 211 -14.89 8.93 3.50
N TYR A 212 -13.94 9.48 2.75
CA TYR A 212 -13.98 9.47 1.30
C TYR A 212 -13.87 8.07 0.71
N GLY A 213 -13.01 7.20 1.24
CA GLY A 213 -12.95 5.82 0.76
C GLY A 213 -14.26 5.06 0.98
N ILE A 214 -14.98 5.33 2.07
CA ILE A 214 -16.34 4.82 2.28
C ILE A 214 -17.29 5.38 1.21
N SER A 215 -17.39 6.71 1.10
CA SER A 215 -18.34 7.35 0.18
C SER A 215 -18.05 7.05 -1.29
N PHE A 216 -16.79 6.77 -1.64
CA PHE A 216 -16.35 6.38 -2.98
C PHE A 216 -16.90 5.02 -3.41
N VAL A 217 -16.94 4.04 -2.51
CA VAL A 217 -17.40 2.66 -2.83
C VAL A 217 -18.90 2.46 -2.61
N MET A 218 -19.53 3.25 -1.73
CA MET A 218 -20.97 3.15 -1.42
C MET A 218 -21.93 3.22 -2.63
N PRO A 219 -21.73 4.08 -3.65
CA PRO A 219 -22.62 4.16 -4.80
C PRO A 219 -22.36 3.10 -5.88
N ILE A 220 -21.38 2.22 -5.69
CA ILE A 220 -21.04 1.18 -6.68
C ILE A 220 -21.80 -0.10 -6.34
N GLY A 221 -22.42 -0.73 -7.34
CA GLY A 221 -23.24 -1.93 -7.12
C GLY A 221 -22.44 -3.18 -6.81
N GLY A 222 -23.08 -4.13 -6.13
CA GLY A 222 -22.50 -5.45 -5.82
C GLY A 222 -21.97 -6.21 -7.05
N ALA A 223 -22.63 -6.07 -8.21
CA ALA A 223 -22.22 -6.73 -9.45
C ALA A 223 -20.87 -6.21 -9.99
N ASP A 224 -20.61 -4.91 -9.83
CA ASP A 224 -19.38 -4.26 -10.33
C ASP A 224 -18.23 -4.29 -9.31
N MET A 225 -18.45 -4.89 -8.13
CA MET A 225 -17.45 -4.99 -7.05
C MET A 225 -16.10 -5.57 -7.49
N PRO A 226 -16.01 -6.58 -8.37
CA PRO A 226 -14.70 -7.07 -8.84
C PRO A 226 -13.83 -5.98 -9.46
N VAL A 227 -14.42 -5.07 -10.24
CA VAL A 227 -13.71 -3.93 -10.86
C VAL A 227 -13.20 -2.98 -9.78
N VAL A 228 -14.03 -2.67 -8.79
CA VAL A 228 -13.65 -1.81 -7.65
C VAL A 228 -12.50 -2.42 -6.85
N ILE A 229 -12.55 -3.72 -6.58
CA ILE A 229 -11.49 -4.41 -5.85
C ILE A 229 -10.18 -4.35 -6.61
N SER A 230 -10.20 -4.51 -7.94
CA SER A 230 -9.02 -4.36 -8.79
C SER A 230 -8.48 -2.92 -8.78
N LEU A 231 -9.36 -1.91 -8.79
CA LEU A 231 -8.95 -0.51 -8.67
C LEU A 231 -8.30 -0.23 -7.30
N LEU A 232 -8.91 -0.70 -6.21
CA LEU A 232 -8.37 -0.57 -4.86
C LEU A 232 -7.06 -1.35 -4.69
N ASN A 233 -6.89 -2.48 -5.39
CA ASN A 233 -5.62 -3.20 -5.46
C ASN A 233 -4.52 -2.33 -6.08
N SER A 234 -4.82 -1.64 -7.18
CA SER A 234 -3.90 -0.68 -7.80
C SER A 234 -3.50 0.44 -6.81
N LEU A 235 -4.48 1.01 -6.12
CA LEU A 235 -4.23 2.05 -5.11
C LEU A 235 -3.37 1.53 -3.94
N SER A 236 -3.55 0.27 -3.51
CA SER A 236 -2.66 -0.32 -2.50
C SER A 236 -1.21 -0.40 -2.97
N GLY A 237 -0.99 -0.74 -4.24
CA GLY A 237 0.34 -0.74 -4.87
C GLY A 237 0.96 0.65 -4.90
N ILE A 238 0.19 1.66 -5.30
CA ILE A 238 0.61 3.07 -5.28
C ILE A 238 0.94 3.52 -3.84
N ALA A 239 0.11 3.18 -2.86
CA ALA A 239 0.35 3.50 -1.45
C ALA A 239 1.65 2.84 -0.94
N ALA A 240 1.91 1.58 -1.30
CA ALA A 240 3.14 0.88 -0.96
C ALA A 240 4.37 1.52 -1.62
N ALA A 241 4.26 2.00 -2.87
CA ALA A 241 5.33 2.73 -3.54
C ALA A 241 5.63 4.06 -2.85
N LEU A 242 4.61 4.81 -2.43
CA LEU A 242 4.76 6.05 -1.66
C LEU A 242 5.45 5.78 -0.30
N ALA A 243 5.06 4.72 0.40
CA ALA A 243 5.75 4.26 1.61
C ALA A 243 7.22 3.86 1.33
N GLY A 244 7.48 3.27 0.15
CA GLY A 244 8.83 2.98 -0.32
C GLY A 244 9.67 4.23 -0.53
N PHE A 245 9.11 5.30 -1.10
CA PHE A 245 9.80 6.59 -1.27
C PHE A 245 10.16 7.24 0.06
N ILE A 246 9.23 7.19 1.03
CA ILE A 246 9.46 7.70 2.41
C ILE A 246 10.75 7.11 3.00
N TYR A 247 10.94 5.80 2.90
CA TYR A 247 12.11 5.10 3.46
C TYR A 247 13.24 4.82 2.46
N ASN A 248 13.15 5.36 1.24
CA ASN A 248 14.07 5.08 0.14
C ASN A 248 14.30 3.57 -0.13
N ASN A 249 13.26 2.74 0.05
CA ASN A 249 13.33 1.30 -0.11
C ASN A 249 12.99 0.90 -1.55
N GLN A 250 14.01 0.52 -2.33
CA GLN A 250 13.86 0.18 -3.74
C GLN A 250 12.95 -1.04 -3.98
N ALA A 251 12.95 -2.03 -3.09
CA ALA A 251 12.07 -3.19 -3.22
C ALA A 251 10.59 -2.81 -3.07
N MET A 252 10.26 -1.91 -2.12
CA MET A 252 8.91 -1.39 -1.94
C MET A 252 8.47 -0.47 -3.07
N ILE A 253 9.36 0.41 -3.54
CA ILE A 253 9.08 1.31 -4.68
C ILE A 253 8.74 0.48 -5.93
N LEU A 254 9.63 -0.42 -6.32
CA LEU A 254 9.46 -1.23 -7.52
C LEU A 254 8.28 -2.21 -7.37
N GLY A 255 8.17 -2.89 -6.24
CA GLY A 255 7.04 -3.79 -5.96
C GLY A 255 5.69 -3.06 -6.02
N GLY A 256 5.59 -1.91 -5.37
CA GLY A 256 4.38 -1.09 -5.35
C GLY A 256 3.99 -0.56 -6.72
N ILE A 257 4.95 -0.03 -7.49
CA ILE A 257 4.71 0.46 -8.86
C ILE A 257 4.22 -0.67 -9.76
N LEU A 258 4.82 -1.86 -9.68
CA LEU A 258 4.43 -3.01 -10.48
C LEU A 258 3.00 -3.47 -10.17
N VAL A 259 2.64 -3.55 -8.88
CA VAL A 259 1.28 -3.91 -8.44
C VAL A 259 0.27 -2.84 -8.85
N GLY A 260 0.63 -1.56 -8.68
CA GLY A 260 -0.19 -0.42 -9.11
C GLY A 260 -0.49 -0.45 -10.60
N ALA A 261 0.56 -0.54 -11.43
CA ALA A 261 0.42 -0.58 -12.89
C ALA A 261 -0.37 -1.82 -13.34
N ALA A 262 -0.04 -3.01 -12.84
CA ALA A 262 -0.74 -4.24 -13.18
C ALA A 262 -2.22 -4.20 -12.76
N GLY A 263 -2.51 -3.67 -11.56
CA GLY A 263 -3.88 -3.49 -11.08
C GLY A 263 -4.69 -2.52 -11.94
N THR A 264 -4.09 -1.40 -12.37
CA THR A 264 -4.76 -0.45 -13.27
C THR A 264 -5.08 -1.10 -14.62
N ILE A 265 -4.12 -1.83 -15.20
CA ILE A 265 -4.33 -2.56 -16.46
C ILE A 265 -5.44 -3.59 -16.30
N LEU A 266 -5.41 -4.38 -15.22
CA LEU A 266 -6.43 -5.38 -14.93
C LEU A 266 -7.82 -4.75 -14.78
N THR A 267 -7.91 -3.60 -14.11
CA THR A 267 -9.17 -2.87 -13.94
C THR A 267 -9.74 -2.46 -15.30
N ILE A 268 -8.92 -1.92 -16.20
CA ILE A 268 -9.35 -1.54 -17.56
C ILE A 268 -9.82 -2.77 -18.35
N LEU A 269 -9.08 -3.89 -18.27
CA LEU A 269 -9.47 -5.14 -18.92
C LEU A 269 -10.82 -5.66 -18.40
N MET A 270 -11.04 -5.61 -17.08
CA MET A 270 -12.30 -6.00 -16.46
C MET A 270 -13.47 -5.12 -16.90
N CYS A 271 -13.28 -3.80 -17.02
CA CYS A 271 -14.31 -2.89 -17.55
C CYS A 271 -14.67 -3.25 -18.99
N ARG A 272 -13.67 -3.50 -19.85
CA ARG A 272 -13.90 -3.88 -21.25
C ARG A 272 -14.62 -5.23 -21.40
N CYS A 273 -14.33 -6.19 -20.52
CA CYS A 273 -15.02 -7.47 -20.52
C CYS A 273 -16.47 -7.39 -20.04
N HIS A 274 -16.84 -6.35 -19.27
CA HIS A 274 -18.22 -6.10 -18.86
C HIS A 274 -19.08 -5.43 -19.94
N GLU A 275 -18.46 -4.76 -20.92
CA GLU A 275 -19.15 -4.16 -22.07
C GLU A 275 -18.82 -4.87 -23.41
N PRO A 276 -19.13 -6.17 -23.60
CA PRO A 276 -18.83 -6.85 -24.86
C PRO A 276 -19.74 -6.43 -26.04
N PHE A 277 -20.67 -5.47 -25.88
CA PHE A 277 -21.66 -5.08 -26.90
C PHE A 277 -22.00 -3.58 -26.97
N ALA A 278 -21.13 -2.69 -26.49
CA ALA A 278 -21.26 -1.25 -26.76
C ALA A 278 -20.25 -0.87 -27.87
N ASP A 279 -20.71 -1.05 -29.11
CA ASP A 279 -20.09 -0.71 -30.40
C ASP A 279 -18.74 -1.37 -30.78
#